data_AF-A0A358Q7R9-F1
#
_entry.id   AF-A0A358Q7R9-F1
#
_cell.length_a   1.000
_cell.length_b   1.000
_cell.length_c   1.000
_cell.angle_alpha   90.00
_cell.angle_beta   90.00
_cell.angle_gamma   90.00
#
_symmetry.space_group_name_H-M   'P 1'
#
loop_
_entity.id
_entity.type
_entity.pdbx_description
1 polymer ?
#
loop_
_entity_poly.entity_id
_entity_poly.type
_entity_poly.pdbx_seq_one_letter_code
_entity_poly.pdbx_strand_id
1 'polypeptide(L)'
;MRDESLDYGIKYTRGNFLKVVPVNGPEGERNYKFELYNNRVRAKRPVATLTASVGTVIREGMFKRSFNATLEIRPDVPFSQEELNDLPADIATFMFRELGGNPLQEEFNIRITCTIRDASLEKKENVISESWISGAIDFNRYNIFSSNPLVMSSGY
;
A
#
# COMPACT_ATOMS: atom_id res chain seq x y z
N MET A 1 -24.64 27.76 1.50
CA MET A 1 -24.08 26.42 1.21
C MET A 1 -23.02 26.17 2.26
N ARG A 2 -23.16 25.12 3.07
CA ARG A 2 -22.09 24.73 4.00
C ARG A 2 -21.09 23.94 3.18
N ASP A 3 -19.92 24.50 2.94
CA ASP A 3 -18.73 23.70 2.72
C ASP A 3 -18.53 22.89 4.00
N GLU A 4 -19.13 21.70 4.04
CA GLU A 4 -18.64 20.65 4.91
C GLU A 4 -17.25 20.33 4.37
N SER A 5 -16.24 20.99 4.96
CA SER A 5 -14.88 20.50 4.97
C SER A 5 -14.92 19.11 5.59
N LEU A 6 -15.20 18.12 4.74
CA LEU A 6 -15.05 16.72 5.08
C LEU A 6 -13.62 16.60 5.56
N ASP A 7 -13.48 16.48 6.89
CA ASP A 7 -12.23 16.20 7.56
C ASP A 7 -11.82 14.80 7.11
N TYR A 8 -11.27 14.72 5.89
CA TYR A 8 -10.62 13.52 5.37
C TYR A 8 -9.31 13.28 6.13
N GLY A 9 -8.95 14.20 7.05
CA GLY A 9 -7.88 14.09 8.01
C GLY A 9 -7.98 12.75 8.70
N ILE A 10 -7.06 11.86 8.37
CA ILE A 10 -6.76 10.70 9.21
C ILE A 10 -6.04 11.27 10.45
N LYS A 11 -6.78 12.01 11.29
CA LYS A 11 -6.24 12.64 12.48
C LYS A 11 -5.94 11.53 13.48
N TYR A 12 -4.66 11.18 13.60
CA TYR A 12 -4.05 10.49 14.74
C TYR A 12 -4.79 9.26 15.23
N THR A 13 -4.98 8.27 14.38
CA THR A 13 -5.75 7.12 14.81
C THR A 13 -5.05 5.78 14.73
N ARG A 14 -4.51 5.42 15.89
CA ARG A 14 -4.29 4.06 16.36
C ARG A 14 -5.56 3.21 16.12
N GLY A 15 -5.57 2.27 15.16
CA GLY A 15 -6.64 1.31 14.86
C GLY A 15 -6.69 0.82 13.39
N ASN A 16 -7.17 -0.41 13.13
CA ASN A 16 -7.33 -1.02 11.77
C ASN A 16 -8.36 -0.24 10.92
N PHE A 17 -8.01 0.91 10.34
CA PHE A 17 -8.97 1.79 9.68
C PHE A 17 -8.92 1.73 8.15
N LEU A 18 -7.88 1.18 7.53
CA LEU A 18 -7.88 0.92 6.09
C LEU A 18 -8.36 -0.50 5.83
N LYS A 19 -9.56 -0.62 5.25
CA LYS A 19 -10.04 -1.88 4.71
C LYS A 19 -9.38 -2.13 3.38
N VAL A 20 -8.67 -3.25 3.30
CA VAL A 20 -8.05 -3.73 2.06
C VAL A 20 -9.07 -4.62 1.35
N VAL A 21 -9.34 -4.33 0.09
CA VAL A 21 -10.23 -5.11 -0.77
C VAL A 21 -9.44 -5.60 -1.98
N PRO A 22 -9.32 -6.91 -2.21
CA PRO A 22 -8.66 -7.43 -3.39
C PRO A 22 -9.47 -7.07 -4.63
N VAL A 23 -8.78 -6.61 -5.67
CA VAL A 23 -9.35 -6.43 -7.00
C VAL A 23 -8.94 -7.65 -7.80
N ASN A 24 -9.93 -8.45 -8.21
CA ASN A 24 -9.66 -9.65 -9.01
C ASN A 24 -8.93 -9.26 -10.30
N GLY A 25 -7.72 -9.77 -10.47
CA GLY A 25 -6.95 -9.68 -11.70
C GLY A 25 -7.28 -10.85 -12.64
N PRO A 26 -6.82 -10.80 -13.90
CA PRO A 26 -6.85 -11.96 -14.78
C PRO A 26 -6.08 -13.14 -14.16
N GLU A 27 -6.64 -14.34 -14.27
CA GLU A 27 -6.02 -15.57 -13.75
C GLU A 27 -4.62 -15.79 -14.36
N GLY A 28 -3.63 -16.08 -13.51
CA GLY A 28 -2.26 -16.43 -13.92
C GLY A 28 -1.22 -15.32 -13.77
N GLU A 29 -1.61 -14.07 -13.52
CA GLU A 29 -0.65 -13.01 -13.20
C GLU A 29 -0.32 -12.96 -11.71
N ARG A 30 0.98 -12.94 -11.36
CA ARG A 30 1.46 -12.63 -9.98
C ARG A 30 1.50 -11.13 -9.72
N ASN A 31 0.53 -10.41 -10.26
CA ASN A 31 0.32 -9.00 -10.04
C ASN A 31 -0.94 -8.87 -9.17
N TYR A 32 -0.75 -8.37 -7.96
CA TYR A 32 -1.82 -8.16 -7.01
C TYR A 32 -2.26 -6.71 -7.04
N LYS A 33 -3.57 -6.49 -6.98
CA LYS A 33 -4.14 -5.15 -6.87
C LYS A 33 -5.15 -5.13 -5.73
N PHE A 34 -5.06 -4.11 -4.89
CA PHE A 34 -5.93 -3.90 -3.76
C PHE A 34 -6.43 -2.46 -3.76
N GLU A 35 -7.70 -2.30 -3.44
CA GLU A 35 -8.30 -1.02 -3.13
C GLU A 35 -8.37 -0.83 -1.62
N LEU A 36 -7.90 0.32 -1.15
CA LEU A 36 -7.91 0.67 0.25
C LEU A 36 -9.04 1.65 0.51
N TYR A 37 -9.92 1.31 1.44
CA TYR A 37 -11.06 2.13 1.84
C TYR A 37 -10.89 2.57 3.29
N ASN A 38 -11.18 3.84 3.58
CA ASN A 38 -11.30 4.28 4.97
C ASN A 38 -12.57 3.66 5.56
N ASN A 39 -12.47 2.90 6.65
CA ASN A 39 -13.61 2.25 7.30
C ASN A 39 -14.48 3.22 8.11
N ARG A 40 -13.94 4.39 8.47
CA ARG A 40 -14.60 5.31 9.42
C ARG A 40 -15.44 6.34 8.74
N VAL A 41 -14.94 6.83 7.61
CA VAL A 41 -15.74 7.60 6.66
C VAL A 41 -16.29 6.56 5.71
N ARG A 42 -17.62 6.37 5.60
CA ARG A 42 -18.25 5.44 4.63
C ARG A 42 -17.97 5.90 3.19
N ALA A 43 -16.71 5.89 2.79
CA ALA A 43 -16.20 6.40 1.54
C ALA A 43 -16.61 5.41 0.46
N LYS A 44 -17.36 5.90 -0.53
CA LYS A 44 -17.78 5.11 -1.69
C LYS A 44 -16.64 4.86 -2.69
N ARG A 45 -15.49 5.52 -2.49
CA ARG A 45 -14.33 5.49 -3.40
C ARG A 45 -13.07 5.14 -2.61
N PRO A 46 -12.16 4.34 -3.20
CA PRO A 46 -10.91 3.98 -2.54
C PRO A 46 -10.06 5.23 -2.27
N VAL A 47 -9.45 5.27 -1.10
CA VAL A 47 -8.54 6.35 -0.67
C VAL A 47 -7.11 6.13 -1.17
N ALA A 48 -6.75 4.89 -1.46
CA ALA A 48 -5.51 4.52 -2.10
C ALA A 48 -5.68 3.20 -2.88
N THR A 49 -4.77 2.96 -3.82
CA THR A 49 -4.65 1.68 -4.52
C THR A 49 -3.27 1.12 -4.25
N LEU A 50 -3.20 -0.13 -3.77
CA LEU A 50 -1.95 -0.86 -3.61
C LEU A 50 -1.82 -1.85 -4.77
N THR A 51 -0.76 -1.72 -5.55
CA THR A 51 -0.34 -2.74 -6.50
C THR A 51 0.91 -3.42 -5.97
N ALA A 52 1.01 -4.73 -6.14
CA ALA A 52 2.19 -5.48 -5.75
C ALA A 52 2.54 -6.53 -6.82
N SER A 53 3.84 -6.75 -7.04
CA SER A 53 4.33 -7.71 -8.03
C SER A 53 5.64 -8.33 -7.57
N VAL A 54 5.90 -9.55 -8.04
CA VAL A 54 7.17 -10.24 -7.80
C VAL A 54 8.14 -9.93 -8.93
N GLY A 55 9.38 -9.60 -8.59
CA GLY A 55 10.43 -9.25 -9.53
C GLY A 55 11.80 -9.76 -9.10
N THR A 56 12.84 -9.19 -9.71
CA THR A 56 14.24 -9.45 -9.38
C THR A 56 14.98 -8.11 -9.38
N VAL A 57 15.88 -7.91 -8.43
CA VAL A 57 16.71 -6.70 -8.30
C VAL A 57 18.17 -7.08 -8.13
N ILE A 58 19.06 -6.17 -8.50
CA ILE A 58 20.51 -6.32 -8.26
C ILE A 58 20.87 -5.50 -7.02
N ARG A 59 21.31 -6.18 -5.96
CA ARG A 59 21.82 -5.56 -4.73
C ARG A 59 23.19 -6.16 -4.44
N GLU A 60 24.18 -5.30 -4.20
CA GLU A 60 25.54 -5.72 -3.84
C GLU A 60 26.17 -6.69 -4.87
N GLY A 61 25.82 -6.52 -6.15
CA GLY A 61 26.31 -7.35 -7.25
C GLY A 61 25.63 -8.72 -7.38
N MET A 62 24.62 -9.03 -6.57
CA MET A 62 23.86 -10.29 -6.64
C MET A 62 22.42 -10.06 -7.09
N PHE A 63 21.90 -10.99 -7.90
CA PHE A 63 20.47 -11.04 -8.21
C PHE A 63 19.72 -11.58 -7.00
N LYS A 64 18.81 -10.76 -6.46
CA LYS A 64 17.89 -11.15 -5.40
C LYS A 64 16.47 -11.09 -5.92
N ARG A 65 15.62 -12.00 -5.44
CA ARG A 65 14.17 -11.87 -5.65
C ARG A 65 13.69 -10.60 -4.96
N SER A 66 12.71 -9.94 -5.57
CA SER A 66 12.09 -8.77 -4.97
C SER A 66 10.58 -8.87 -4.95
N PHE A 67 9.98 -8.24 -3.96
CA PHE A 67 8.56 -7.96 -3.91
C PHE A 67 8.40 -6.45 -4.03
N ASN A 68 7.84 -5.99 -5.14
CA ASN A 68 7.64 -4.58 -5.42
C ASN A 68 6.20 -4.22 -5.06
N ALA A 69 6.00 -3.12 -4.34
CA ALA A 69 4.70 -2.57 -4.04
C ALA A 69 4.65 -1.08 -4.33
N THR A 70 3.55 -0.64 -4.94
CA THR A 70 3.25 0.78 -5.14
C THR A 70 1.91 1.08 -4.49
N LEU A 71 1.91 1.97 -3.49
CA LEU A 71 0.70 2.55 -2.92
C LEU A 71 0.46 3.92 -3.54
N GLU A 72 -0.54 4.01 -4.42
CA GLU A 72 -0.99 5.27 -5.00
C GLU A 72 -2.09 5.88 -4.11
N ILE A 73 -1.76 6.96 -3.41
CA ILE A 73 -2.67 7.74 -2.57
C ILE A 73 -3.45 8.73 -3.45
N ARG A 74 -4.76 8.82 -3.22
CA ARG A 74 -5.62 9.77 -3.92
C ARG A 74 -5.30 11.21 -3.45
N PRO A 75 -5.16 12.20 -4.36
CA PRO A 75 -4.67 13.54 -3.99
C PRO A 75 -5.55 14.32 -3.01
N ASP A 76 -6.85 14.02 -2.94
CA ASP A 76 -7.79 14.63 -2.00
C ASP A 76 -7.82 13.96 -0.61
N VAL A 77 -6.96 12.96 -0.38
CA VAL A 77 -6.86 12.27 0.91
C VAL A 77 -5.65 12.78 1.68
N PRO A 78 -5.85 13.50 2.80
CA PRO A 78 -4.75 13.96 3.63
C PRO A 78 -4.24 12.81 4.51
N PHE A 79 -3.00 12.40 4.25
CA PHE A 79 -2.21 11.60 5.19
C PHE A 79 -1.31 12.55 6.00
N SER A 80 -1.19 12.29 7.29
CA SER A 80 -0.17 12.94 8.13
C SER A 80 1.22 12.40 7.81
N GLN A 81 2.26 13.18 8.13
CA GLN A 81 3.64 12.74 7.91
C GLN A 81 3.99 11.48 8.73
N GLU A 82 3.46 11.36 9.95
CA GLU A 82 3.65 10.17 10.79
C GLU A 82 3.09 8.92 10.10
N GLU A 83 1.88 9.00 9.55
CA GLU A 83 1.27 7.88 8.81
C GLU A 83 2.07 7.54 7.55
N LEU A 84 2.55 8.54 6.82
CA LEU A 84 3.40 8.32 5.65
C LEU A 84 4.72 7.61 5.99
N ASN A 85 5.26 7.85 7.18
CA ASN A 85 6.49 7.21 7.65
C ASN A 85 6.27 5.73 8.04
N ASP A 86 5.08 5.40 8.58
CA ASP A 86 4.74 4.04 9.01
C ASP A 86 4.20 3.17 7.85
N LEU A 87 3.68 3.78 6.78
CA LEU A 87 3.11 3.07 5.63
C LEU A 87 4.03 2.03 4.97
N PRO A 88 5.32 2.29 4.70
CA PRO A 88 6.20 1.28 4.09
C PRO A 88 6.28 0.02 4.95
N ALA A 89 6.32 0.23 6.25
CA ALA A 89 6.36 -0.81 7.24
C ALA A 89 5.07 -1.66 7.25
N ASP A 90 3.91 -1.01 7.19
CA ASP A 90 2.62 -1.69 7.13
C ASP A 90 2.43 -2.49 5.84
N ILE A 91 2.85 -1.91 4.70
CA ILE A 91 2.84 -2.59 3.39
C ILE A 91 3.76 -3.81 3.40
N ALA A 92 4.96 -3.71 3.96
CA ALA A 92 5.86 -4.85 4.07
C ALA A 92 5.24 -6.00 4.91
N THR A 93 4.55 -5.64 5.99
CA THR A 93 3.87 -6.61 6.84
C THR A 93 2.71 -7.27 6.10
N PHE A 94 1.94 -6.50 5.33
CA PHE A 94 0.88 -7.01 4.47
C PHE A 94 1.40 -7.98 3.41
N MET A 95 2.46 -7.61 2.69
CA MET A 95 3.07 -8.49 1.66
C MET A 95 3.57 -9.80 2.25
N PHE A 96 4.17 -9.77 3.45
CA PHE A 96 4.60 -10.97 4.15
C PHE A 96 3.41 -11.87 4.53
N ARG A 97 2.38 -11.31 5.19
CA ARG A 97 1.27 -12.09 5.75
C ARG A 97 0.28 -12.58 4.70
N GLU A 98 -0.09 -11.72 3.75
CA GLU A 98 -1.20 -11.98 2.83
C GLU A 98 -0.73 -12.47 1.46
N LEU A 99 0.48 -12.08 1.01
CA LEU A 99 0.99 -12.43 -0.32
C LEU A 99 2.12 -13.47 -0.30
N GLY A 100 2.51 -13.94 0.88
CA GLY A 100 3.55 -14.95 1.07
C GLY A 100 4.98 -14.49 0.74
N GLY A 101 5.22 -13.17 0.68
CA GLY A 101 6.58 -12.65 0.52
C GLY A 101 7.44 -13.00 1.74
N ASN A 102 8.76 -13.12 1.57
CA ASN A 102 9.68 -13.44 2.67
C ASN A 102 10.82 -12.43 2.77
N PRO A 103 10.80 -11.50 3.74
CA PRO A 103 11.80 -10.44 3.84
C PRO A 103 13.20 -10.96 4.22
N LEU A 104 13.33 -12.20 4.73
CA LEU A 104 14.63 -12.82 5.00
C LEU A 104 15.32 -13.31 3.72
N GLN A 105 14.56 -13.51 2.64
CA GLN A 105 15.04 -14.09 1.38
C GLN A 105 14.88 -13.13 0.20
N GLU A 106 14.03 -12.11 0.33
CA GLU A 106 13.61 -11.22 -0.74
C GLU A 106 13.76 -9.76 -0.32
N GLU A 107 14.03 -8.89 -1.30
CA GLU A 107 14.06 -7.44 -1.10
C GLU A 107 12.67 -6.85 -1.33
N PHE A 108 12.11 -6.15 -0.35
CA PHE A 108 10.81 -5.50 -0.49
C PHE A 108 11.05 -4.06 -0.93
N ASN A 109 10.60 -3.70 -2.12
CA ASN A 109 10.67 -2.33 -2.63
C ASN A 109 9.28 -1.71 -2.56
N ILE A 110 9.11 -0.69 -1.73
CA ILE A 110 7.82 -0.09 -1.45
C ILE A 110 7.86 1.38 -1.82
N ARG A 111 7.01 1.75 -2.77
CA ARG A 111 6.86 3.12 -3.24
C ARG A 111 5.49 3.66 -2.84
N ILE A 112 5.47 4.87 -2.30
CA ILE A 112 4.24 5.61 -1.99
C ILE A 112 4.19 6.78 -2.94
N THR A 113 3.11 6.87 -3.71
CA THR A 113 2.95 7.92 -4.73
C THR A 113 1.61 8.62 -4.59
N CYS A 114 1.51 9.80 -5.19
CA CYS A 114 0.27 10.55 -5.32
C CYS A 114 0.22 11.15 -6.72
N THR A 115 -0.88 10.94 -7.43
CA THR A 115 -1.08 11.53 -8.75
C THR A 115 -1.63 12.94 -8.61
N ILE A 116 -0.78 13.93 -8.90
CA ILE A 116 -1.20 15.34 -8.96
C ILE A 116 -1.58 15.63 -10.41
N ARG A 117 -2.79 16.17 -10.61
CA ARG A 117 -3.17 16.72 -11.92
C ARG A 117 -2.61 18.13 -12.00
N ASP A 118 -1.55 18.31 -12.80
CA ASP A 118 -1.08 19.64 -13.17
C ASP A 118 -2.09 20.32 -14.13
N ALA A 119 -1.91 21.61 -14.36
CA ALA A 119 -2.71 22.38 -15.34
C ALA A 119 -2.56 21.84 -16.77
N SER A 120 -1.48 21.12 -17.08
CA SER A 120 -1.41 20.24 -18.26
C SER A 120 -2.08 18.92 -17.91
N LEU A 121 -2.96 18.41 -18.78
CA LEU A 121 -3.69 17.13 -18.62
C LEU A 121 -2.79 15.88 -18.50
N GLU A 122 -1.48 16.05 -18.34
CA GLU A 122 -0.52 15.00 -18.08
C GLU A 122 -0.57 14.60 -16.61
N LYS A 123 -0.84 13.31 -16.35
CA LYS A 123 -0.70 12.74 -15.03
C LYS A 123 0.79 12.65 -14.68
N LYS A 124 1.26 13.47 -13.74
CA LYS A 124 2.58 13.28 -13.14
C LYS A 124 2.43 12.45 -11.88
N GLU A 125 3.16 11.34 -11.82
CA GLU A 125 3.31 10.57 -10.60
C GLU A 125 4.29 11.30 -9.68
N ASN A 126 3.82 11.75 -8.51
CA ASN A 126 4.69 12.32 -7.49
C ASN A 126 5.06 11.24 -6.48
N VAL A 127 6.36 10.93 -6.38
CA VAL A 127 6.85 9.94 -5.41
C VAL A 127 7.01 10.62 -4.06
N ILE A 128 6.19 10.21 -3.09
CA ILE A 128 6.23 10.71 -1.71
C ILE A 128 7.33 10.01 -0.93
N SER A 129 7.44 8.70 -1.10
CA SER A 129 8.43 7.88 -0.40
C SER A 129 8.80 6.65 -1.24
N GLU A 130 10.04 6.22 -1.13
CA GLU A 130 10.53 4.96 -1.66
C GLU A 130 11.43 4.31 -0.61
N SER A 131 11.12 3.06 -0.27
CA SER A 131 11.75 2.34 0.83
C SER A 131 12.14 0.93 0.40
N TRP A 132 13.33 0.51 0.82
CA TRP A 132 13.85 -0.83 0.61
C TRP A 132 13.94 -1.52 1.95
N ILE A 133 13.26 -2.67 2.09
CA ILE A 133 13.16 -3.41 3.33
C ILE A 133 13.62 -4.85 3.07
N SER A 134 14.58 -5.31 3.87
CA SER A 134 15.02 -6.71 3.88
C SER A 134 15.47 -7.10 5.29
N GLY A 135 15.53 -8.40 5.55
CA GLY A 135 15.87 -8.97 6.84
C GLY A 135 14.68 -9.08 7.78
N ALA A 136 14.93 -8.87 9.08
CA ALA A 136 13.91 -9.00 10.11
C ALA A 136 12.96 -7.79 10.08
N ILE A 137 11.69 -8.03 9.76
CA ILE A 137 10.63 -7.05 9.96
C ILE A 137 10.11 -7.17 11.38
N ASP A 138 10.02 -6.06 12.11
CA ASP A 138 9.30 -6.04 13.39
C ASP A 138 7.80 -6.19 13.12
N PHE A 139 7.27 -7.40 13.34
CA PHE A 139 5.86 -7.73 13.16
C PHE A 139 4.99 -7.42 14.38
N ASN A 140 5.60 -7.03 15.50
CA ASN A 140 4.89 -6.59 16.71
C ASN A 140 4.54 -5.10 16.67
N ARG A 141 4.90 -4.42 15.58
CA ARG A 141 4.46 -3.05 15.33
C ARG A 141 2.97 -2.98 15.00
N TYR A 142 2.43 -1.81 15.27
CA TYR A 142 1.08 -1.42 14.92
C TYR A 142 0.88 -1.48 13.38
N ASN A 143 -0.28 -1.94 12.88
CA ASN A 143 -0.59 -2.02 11.44
C ASN A 143 -1.92 -1.32 11.15
N ILE A 144 -1.97 -0.44 10.14
CA ILE A 144 -3.20 0.30 9.78
C ILE A 144 -4.20 -0.51 8.92
N PHE A 145 -3.76 -1.61 8.31
CA PHE A 145 -4.61 -2.46 7.48
C PHE A 145 -5.48 -3.40 8.31
N SER A 146 -6.75 -3.53 7.91
CA SER A 146 -7.66 -4.45 8.57
C SER A 146 -7.20 -5.90 8.47
N SER A 147 -7.08 -6.58 9.61
CA SER A 147 -6.66 -7.98 9.74
C SER A 147 -7.70 -9.02 9.29
N ASN A 148 -8.70 -8.62 8.50
CA ASN A 148 -9.65 -9.58 7.98
C ASN A 148 -8.91 -10.44 6.95
N PRO A 149 -8.90 -11.77 7.09
CA PRO A 149 -8.24 -12.64 6.14
C PRO A 149 -8.78 -12.32 4.76
N LEU A 150 -7.88 -11.92 3.85
CA LEU A 150 -8.27 -11.74 2.48
C LEU A 150 -8.62 -13.11 1.95
N VAL A 151 -9.90 -13.34 1.66
CA VAL A 151 -10.34 -14.52 0.91
C VAL A 151 -9.84 -14.34 -0.52
N MET A 152 -8.55 -14.56 -0.74
CA MET A 152 -8.04 -14.83 -2.07
C MET A 152 -8.60 -16.20 -2.41
N SER A 153 -9.52 -16.22 -3.38
CA SER A 153 -10.09 -17.48 -3.86
C SER A 153 -8.93 -18.42 -4.16
N SER A 154 -8.87 -19.50 -3.38
CA SER A 154 -7.91 -20.58 -3.54
C SER A 154 -8.19 -21.24 -4.89
N GLY A 155 -7.56 -20.71 -5.94
CA GLY A 155 -7.44 -21.36 -7.23
C GLY A 155 -6.16 -22.17 -7.22
N TYR A 156 -6.23 -23.37 -6.64
CA TYR A 156 -5.29 -24.45 -6.94
C TYR A 156 -5.59 -25.03 -8.33
#